data_AF-A0A428RVK1-F1
#
_entry.id   AF-A0A428RVK1-F1
#
_cell.length_a   1.000
_cell.length_b   1.000
_cell.length_c   1.000
_cell.angle_alpha   90.00
_cell.angle_beta   90.00
_cell.angle_gamma   90.00
#
_symmetry.space_group_name_H-M   'P 1'
#
loop_
_entity.id
_entity.type
_entity.pdbx_description
1 polymer ?
#
loop_
_entity_poly.entity_id
_entity_poly.type
_entity_poly.pdbx_seq_one_letter_code
_entity_poly.pdbx_strand_id
1 'polypeptide(L)'
;MESPFPPSSSSPGDGRIVVGLLPAGGSGLQAMTYQYPLKLISPAPSPNQPSILVFLLSYGGGLVAGDSVNLTIHVRQNAKLSIATQGHTKVFKSPSADVITRQNLNVNIEDDAAMCLLPDPVQPFEDSVYAQTQIFRLKSRASLCLLDWVTQGRAARGENWSFHKWSGRNEIWLCDQPDTSTERLLVRDSIILSREVSKSVGRSLPDMMGNLAISGTLILRGTKTESLGEFFMSEFAALPRIGARDFRSPEAKAAGEQNLSDHERWRLQRLEKETQGGILWSAAHVRSCVVVKFGAKTVEAGRDWIGAMIVKEGSITDQFGDQALMCLR
;
A
#
# COMPACT_ATOMS: atom_id res chain seq x y z
N MET A 1 -25.09 -34.48 16.73
CA MET A 1 -25.30 -33.57 17.88
C MET A 1 -25.50 -32.19 17.31
N GLU A 2 -26.72 -31.66 17.34
CA GLU A 2 -26.98 -30.27 16.94
C GLU A 2 -26.45 -29.35 18.03
N SER A 3 -25.70 -28.33 17.63
CA SER A 3 -25.16 -27.33 18.54
C SER A 3 -26.33 -26.59 19.21
N PRO A 4 -26.33 -26.41 20.54
CA PRO A 4 -27.35 -25.61 21.23
C PRO A 4 -27.20 -24.10 20.97
N PHE A 5 -26.15 -23.69 20.24
CA PHE A 5 -25.91 -22.30 19.85
C PHE A 5 -26.42 -22.02 18.43
N PRO A 6 -26.94 -20.80 18.17
CA PRO A 6 -27.28 -20.37 16.83
C PRO A 6 -26.08 -20.57 15.89
N PRO A 7 -26.30 -20.99 14.63
CA PRO A 7 -25.22 -21.09 13.66
C PRO A 7 -24.53 -19.73 13.54
N SER A 8 -23.20 -19.72 13.69
CA SER A 8 -22.40 -18.52 13.50
C SER A 8 -22.63 -17.98 12.09
N SER A 9 -22.98 -16.71 11.97
CA SER A 9 -23.06 -16.01 10.68
C SER A 9 -21.69 -15.60 10.12
N SER A 10 -20.63 -15.85 10.89
CA SER A 10 -19.24 -15.46 10.59
C SER A 10 -18.47 -16.65 10.00
N SER A 11 -17.95 -16.48 8.78
CA SER A 11 -17.09 -17.46 8.13
C SER A 11 -15.61 -17.24 8.50
N PRO A 12 -14.78 -18.29 8.55
CA PRO A 12 -13.34 -18.14 8.75
C PRO A 12 -12.72 -17.15 7.75
N GLY A 13 -11.90 -16.23 8.27
CA GLY A 13 -11.21 -15.21 7.48
C GLY A 13 -12.04 -13.98 7.13
N ASP A 14 -13.34 -13.97 7.45
CA ASP A 14 -14.19 -12.81 7.24
C ASP A 14 -13.95 -11.75 8.32
N GLY A 15 -14.02 -10.49 7.91
CA GLY A 15 -14.00 -9.35 8.81
C GLY A 15 -14.78 -8.16 8.28
N ARG A 16 -15.20 -7.30 9.21
CA ARG A 16 -15.96 -6.09 8.92
C ARG A 16 -15.48 -4.95 9.81
N ILE A 17 -15.19 -3.81 9.18
CA ILE A 17 -14.90 -2.54 9.86
C ILE A 17 -15.94 -1.51 9.40
N VAL A 18 -16.54 -0.80 10.35
CA VAL A 18 -17.37 0.38 10.08
C VAL A 18 -16.85 1.53 10.93
N VAL A 19 -16.46 2.61 10.27
CA VAL A 19 -15.99 3.85 10.90
C VAL A 19 -16.99 4.95 10.61
N GLY A 20 -17.33 5.73 11.62
CA GLY A 20 -18.18 6.92 11.46
C GLY A 20 -17.78 8.01 12.43
N LEU A 21 -18.48 9.15 12.38
CA LEU A 21 -18.25 10.22 13.35
C LEU A 21 -18.84 9.86 14.73
N LEU A 22 -18.11 10.25 15.77
CA LEU A 22 -18.58 10.19 17.15
C LEU A 22 -19.40 11.45 17.50
N PRO A 23 -20.30 11.38 18.49
CA PRO A 23 -21.11 12.55 18.92
C PRO A 23 -20.28 13.75 19.38
N ALA A 24 -19.09 13.51 19.95
CA ALA A 24 -18.17 14.55 20.42
C ALA A 24 -17.30 15.16 19.30
N GLY A 25 -17.51 14.77 18.04
CA GLY A 25 -16.60 15.04 16.93
C GLY A 25 -15.49 13.99 16.82
N GLY A 26 -14.85 13.93 15.66
CA GLY A 26 -13.79 12.95 15.37
C GLY A 26 -14.32 11.58 14.91
N SER A 27 -13.39 10.74 14.41
CA SER A 27 -13.71 9.42 13.86
C SER A 27 -13.75 8.36 14.95
N GLY A 28 -14.65 7.37 14.81
CA GLY A 28 -14.89 6.30 15.77
C GLY A 28 -15.23 4.97 15.12
N LEU A 29 -14.86 3.86 15.76
CA LEU A 29 -15.28 2.52 15.36
C LEU A 29 -16.72 2.28 15.79
N GLN A 30 -17.58 1.99 14.81
CA GLN A 30 -18.98 1.62 15.03
C GLN A 30 -19.19 0.10 14.95
N ALA A 31 -18.35 -0.60 14.18
CA ALA A 31 -18.28 -2.05 14.18
C ALA A 31 -16.86 -2.50 13.84
N MET A 32 -16.37 -3.53 14.53
CA MET A 32 -15.14 -4.23 14.19
C MET A 32 -15.32 -5.70 14.55
N THR A 33 -15.54 -6.54 13.54
CA THR A 33 -15.71 -8.00 13.71
C THR A 33 -14.71 -8.72 12.82
N TYR A 34 -14.24 -9.89 13.26
CA TYR A 34 -13.33 -10.72 12.49
C TYR A 34 -13.37 -12.16 12.97
N GLN A 35 -12.96 -13.09 12.11
CA GLN A 35 -12.78 -14.50 12.41
C GLN A 35 -11.40 -14.96 11.95
N TYR A 36 -10.78 -15.88 12.70
CA TYR A 36 -9.56 -16.57 12.26
C TYR A 36 -9.67 -17.04 10.80
N PRO A 37 -8.65 -16.89 9.95
CA PRO A 37 -7.27 -16.45 10.27
C PRO A 37 -7.05 -14.93 10.37
N LEU A 38 -8.05 -14.11 10.09
CA LEU A 38 -7.98 -12.66 10.21
C LEU A 38 -7.97 -12.23 11.69
N LYS A 39 -7.16 -11.23 12.03
CA LYS A 39 -7.21 -10.53 13.32
C LYS A 39 -7.17 -9.04 13.10
N LEU A 40 -8.04 -8.32 13.81
CA LEU A 40 -8.07 -6.86 13.82
C LEU A 40 -7.82 -6.35 15.23
N ILE A 41 -6.96 -5.34 15.37
CA ILE A 41 -6.68 -4.67 16.64
C ILE A 41 -6.78 -3.17 16.42
N SER A 42 -7.51 -2.48 17.28
CA SER A 42 -7.53 -1.02 17.33
C SER A 42 -7.03 -0.57 18.69
N PRO A 43 -5.98 0.28 18.79
CA PRO A 43 -5.65 0.91 20.06
C PRO A 43 -6.80 1.83 20.51
N ALA A 44 -6.78 2.18 21.79
CA ALA A 44 -7.71 3.14 22.33
C ALA A 44 -7.52 4.50 21.62
N PRO A 45 -8.61 5.18 21.24
CA PRO A 45 -8.52 6.45 20.54
C PRO A 45 -7.88 7.51 21.44
N SER A 46 -6.95 8.30 20.89
CA SER A 46 -6.43 9.48 21.60
C SER A 46 -7.28 10.73 21.29
N PRO A 47 -7.40 11.69 22.23
CA PRO A 47 -8.32 12.84 22.08
C PRO A 47 -8.09 13.69 20.82
N ASN A 48 -6.86 13.71 20.30
CA ASN A 48 -6.47 14.52 19.14
C ASN A 48 -6.08 13.66 17.92
N GLN A 49 -6.46 12.38 17.87
CA GLN A 49 -6.17 11.59 16.67
C GLN A 49 -7.05 12.04 15.50
N PRO A 50 -6.48 12.38 14.34
CA PRO A 50 -7.26 12.80 13.19
C PRO A 50 -7.95 11.60 12.49
N SER A 51 -7.49 10.36 12.71
CA SER A 51 -8.09 9.15 12.16
C SER A 51 -8.10 7.99 13.17
N ILE A 52 -9.00 7.02 12.97
CA ILE A 52 -8.95 5.73 13.68
C ILE A 52 -7.83 4.88 13.09
N LEU A 53 -6.98 4.30 13.93
CA LEU A 53 -5.99 3.29 13.51
C LEU A 53 -6.53 1.88 13.73
N VAL A 54 -6.50 1.03 12.71
CA VAL A 54 -6.71 -0.41 12.85
C VAL A 54 -5.52 -1.17 12.28
N PHE A 55 -4.98 -2.09 13.08
CA PHE A 55 -3.99 -3.05 12.65
C PHE A 55 -4.66 -4.26 12.01
N LEU A 56 -4.24 -4.58 10.80
CA LEU A 56 -4.55 -5.80 10.07
C LEU A 56 -3.48 -6.84 10.36
N LEU A 57 -3.87 -7.99 10.89
CA LEU A 57 -2.95 -9.09 11.19
C LEU A 57 -3.49 -10.43 10.72
N SER A 58 -2.58 -11.37 10.47
CA SER A 58 -2.88 -12.79 10.31
C SER A 58 -2.49 -13.55 11.59
N TYR A 59 -3.38 -14.40 12.10
CA TYR A 59 -3.02 -15.36 13.15
C TYR A 59 -1.89 -16.30 12.67
N GLY A 60 -1.05 -16.77 13.59
CA GLY A 60 0.06 -17.69 13.25
C GLY A 60 1.28 -17.03 12.56
N GLY A 61 1.31 -15.70 12.46
CA GLY A 61 2.45 -14.96 11.94
C GLY A 61 2.55 -14.91 10.42
N GLY A 62 1.52 -15.38 9.71
CA GLY A 62 1.40 -15.30 8.25
C GLY A 62 0.22 -16.14 7.76
N LEU A 63 -0.01 -16.14 6.45
CA LEU A 63 -1.07 -16.90 5.80
C LEU A 63 -0.52 -18.24 5.29
N VAL A 64 -1.24 -19.33 5.57
CA VAL A 64 -0.91 -20.67 5.09
C VAL A 64 -1.69 -21.03 3.83
N ALA A 65 -1.29 -22.14 3.20
CA ALA A 65 -1.87 -22.60 1.95
C ALA A 65 -3.39 -22.80 2.06
N GLY A 66 -4.14 -22.11 1.20
CA GLY A 66 -5.60 -22.21 1.14
C GLY A 66 -6.33 -21.25 2.10
N ASP A 67 -5.64 -20.50 2.94
CA ASP A 67 -6.27 -19.43 3.72
C ASP A 67 -6.96 -18.43 2.78
N SER A 68 -8.15 -17.97 3.19
CA SER A 68 -8.90 -16.95 2.48
C SER A 68 -9.36 -15.89 3.47
N VAL A 69 -8.84 -14.68 3.33
CA VAL A 69 -9.22 -13.52 4.15
C VAL A 69 -10.13 -12.61 3.34
N ASN A 70 -11.30 -12.26 3.87
CA ASN A 70 -12.25 -11.34 3.25
C ASN A 70 -12.58 -10.20 4.21
N LEU A 71 -12.05 -9.00 3.96
CA LEU A 71 -12.29 -7.83 4.79
C LEU A 71 -13.19 -6.84 4.06
N THR A 72 -14.30 -6.47 4.69
CA THR A 72 -15.15 -5.37 4.22
C THR A 72 -14.99 -4.16 5.13
N ILE A 73 -14.77 -2.99 4.54
CA ILE A 73 -14.59 -1.74 5.25
C ILE A 73 -15.61 -0.72 4.74
N HIS A 74 -16.26 -0.02 5.65
CA HIS A 74 -17.11 1.11 5.33
C HIS A 74 -16.70 2.33 6.15
N VAL A 75 -16.19 3.35 5.46
CA VAL A 75 -15.83 4.63 6.05
C VAL A 75 -16.94 5.61 5.75
N ARG A 76 -17.76 5.91 6.76
CA ARG A 76 -18.91 6.80 6.65
C ARG A 76 -18.48 8.25 6.46
N GLN A 77 -19.44 9.07 6.04
CA GLN A 77 -19.23 10.47 5.70
C GLN A 77 -18.41 11.19 6.78
N ASN A 78 -17.44 12.00 6.34
CA ASN A 78 -16.51 12.76 7.18
C ASN A 78 -15.56 11.95 8.10
N ALA A 79 -15.69 10.62 8.16
CA ALA A 79 -14.82 9.80 9.00
C ALA A 79 -13.48 9.51 8.30
N LYS A 80 -12.44 9.26 9.10
CA LYS A 80 -11.09 8.93 8.64
C LYS A 80 -10.59 7.64 9.28
N LEU A 81 -10.02 6.77 8.46
CA LEU A 81 -9.47 5.48 8.85
C LEU A 81 -8.04 5.32 8.34
N SER A 82 -7.16 4.87 9.21
CA SER A 82 -5.82 4.39 8.89
C SER A 82 -5.74 2.89 9.14
N ILE A 83 -5.28 2.15 8.14
CA ILE A 83 -4.96 0.73 8.26
C ILE A 83 -3.44 0.56 8.14
N ALA A 84 -2.87 -0.12 9.13
CA ALA A 84 -1.48 -0.55 9.17
C ALA A 84 -1.42 -2.06 9.43
N THR A 85 -0.25 -2.66 9.28
CA THR A 85 0.00 -4.07 9.65
C THR A 85 0.99 -4.13 10.81
N GLN A 86 1.08 -5.30 11.45
CA GLN A 86 2.15 -5.57 12.42
C GLN A 86 3.26 -6.39 11.74
N GLY A 87 4.07 -5.73 10.92
CA GLY A 87 5.09 -6.38 10.10
C GLY A 87 4.53 -6.99 8.82
N HIS A 88 5.44 -7.56 8.03
CA HIS A 88 5.16 -8.13 6.72
C HIS A 88 4.06 -9.20 6.76
N THR A 89 3.16 -9.16 5.78
CA THR A 89 2.23 -10.26 5.53
C THR A 89 3.01 -11.42 4.91
N LYS A 90 3.42 -12.37 5.74
CA LYS A 90 4.15 -13.57 5.30
C LYS A 90 3.18 -14.54 4.63
N VAL A 91 3.51 -15.02 3.44
CA VAL A 91 2.74 -16.07 2.77
C VAL A 91 3.58 -17.33 2.72
N PHE A 92 3.16 -18.36 3.44
CA PHE A 92 3.88 -19.62 3.52
C PHE A 92 3.76 -20.42 2.22
N LYS A 93 4.68 -21.40 2.08
CA LYS A 93 4.70 -22.33 0.94
C LYS A 93 3.36 -23.03 0.74
N SER A 94 3.03 -23.30 -0.51
CA SER A 94 1.86 -24.07 -0.88
C SER A 94 2.24 -25.53 -1.18
N PRO A 95 1.41 -26.54 -0.84
CA PRO A 95 1.69 -27.93 -1.21
C PRO A 95 1.62 -28.17 -2.72
N SER A 96 0.90 -27.32 -3.46
CA SER A 96 0.88 -27.34 -4.93
C SER A 96 0.55 -25.95 -5.49
N ALA A 97 0.81 -25.74 -6.79
CA ALA A 97 0.48 -24.50 -7.49
C ALA A 97 -1.03 -24.18 -7.52
N ASP A 98 -1.89 -25.18 -7.29
CA ASP A 98 -3.34 -25.07 -7.36
C ASP A 98 -3.99 -24.61 -6.04
N VAL A 99 -3.28 -24.76 -4.91
CA VAL A 99 -3.76 -24.33 -3.60
C VAL A 99 -3.40 -22.85 -3.41
N ILE A 100 -4.36 -21.98 -3.72
CA ILE A 100 -4.18 -20.53 -3.69
C ILE A 100 -4.59 -19.96 -2.34
N THR A 101 -3.69 -19.22 -1.69
CA THR A 101 -3.99 -18.34 -0.55
C THR A 101 -4.53 -17.01 -1.06
N ARG A 102 -5.62 -16.51 -0.46
CA ARG A 102 -6.35 -15.34 -0.95
C ARG A 102 -6.52 -14.26 0.10
N GLN A 103 -6.43 -13.00 -0.33
CA GLN A 103 -6.82 -11.84 0.47
C GLN A 103 -7.67 -10.89 -0.36
N ASN A 104 -8.90 -10.69 0.09
CA ASN A 104 -9.88 -9.83 -0.56
C ASN A 104 -10.21 -8.67 0.38
N LEU A 105 -10.07 -7.44 -0.12
CA LEU A 105 -10.45 -6.22 0.57
C LEU A 105 -11.50 -5.48 -0.24
N ASN A 106 -12.67 -5.21 0.35
CA ASN A 106 -13.73 -4.40 -0.25
C ASN A 106 -13.97 -3.17 0.63
N VAL A 107 -13.75 -1.98 0.08
CA VAL A 107 -13.85 -0.72 0.82
C VAL A 107 -14.88 0.19 0.16
N ASN A 108 -15.79 0.72 0.96
CA ASN A 108 -16.70 1.80 0.58
C ASN A 108 -16.32 3.07 1.37
N ILE A 109 -16.05 4.17 0.66
CA ILE A 109 -15.66 5.45 1.26
C ILE A 109 -16.68 6.52 0.82
N GLU A 110 -17.42 7.03 1.80
CA GLU A 110 -18.46 8.04 1.62
C GLU A 110 -17.87 9.45 1.38
N ASP A 111 -18.73 10.42 1.07
CA ASP A 111 -18.30 11.79 0.85
C ASP A 111 -17.54 12.39 2.05
N ASP A 112 -16.52 13.19 1.75
CA ASP A 112 -15.65 13.87 2.72
C ASP A 112 -14.90 12.92 3.68
N ALA A 113 -15.10 11.61 3.53
CA ALA A 113 -14.43 10.56 4.28
C ALA A 113 -13.06 10.23 3.66
N ALA A 114 -12.19 9.61 4.45
CA ALA A 114 -10.81 9.36 4.05
C ALA A 114 -10.32 8.00 4.52
N MET A 115 -9.55 7.31 3.69
CA MET A 115 -8.83 6.11 4.09
C MET A 115 -7.34 6.20 3.72
N CYS A 116 -6.48 5.84 4.67
CA CYS A 116 -5.06 5.66 4.47
C CYS A 116 -4.72 4.19 4.74
N LEU A 117 -4.23 3.47 3.73
CA LEU A 117 -3.77 2.09 3.84
C LEU A 117 -2.29 2.06 3.47
N LEU A 118 -1.44 2.04 4.51
CA LEU A 118 0.01 2.01 4.39
C LEU A 118 0.54 0.78 5.17
N PRO A 119 0.35 -0.44 4.66
CA PRO A 119 0.79 -1.66 5.30
C PRO A 119 2.30 -1.89 5.07
N ASP A 120 2.89 -2.81 5.83
CA ASP A 120 4.14 -3.48 5.43
C ASP A 120 3.94 -4.30 4.15
N PRO A 121 5.00 -4.58 3.39
CA PRO A 121 4.87 -5.31 2.15
C PRO A 121 4.54 -6.78 2.37
N VAL A 122 3.88 -7.37 1.37
CA VAL A 122 3.66 -8.81 1.32
C VAL A 122 5.00 -9.52 1.10
N GLN A 123 5.29 -10.53 1.91
CA GLN A 123 6.50 -11.36 1.80
C GLN A 123 6.10 -12.80 1.42
N PRO A 124 5.98 -13.08 0.11
CA PRO A 124 5.73 -14.43 -0.38
C PRO A 124 6.99 -15.29 -0.18
N PHE A 125 6.86 -16.43 0.49
CA PHE A 125 7.97 -17.37 0.66
C PHE A 125 8.14 -18.23 -0.59
N GLU A 126 9.26 -18.95 -0.64
CA GLU A 126 9.49 -19.98 -1.63
C GLU A 126 8.29 -20.92 -1.79
N ASP A 127 7.93 -21.19 -3.05
CA ASP A 127 6.81 -22.05 -3.47
C ASP A 127 5.43 -21.65 -2.90
N SER A 128 5.24 -20.38 -2.52
CA SER A 128 3.91 -19.85 -2.18
C SER A 128 3.06 -19.54 -3.43
N VAL A 129 1.74 -19.53 -3.26
CA VAL A 129 0.76 -19.13 -4.28
C VAL A 129 -0.22 -18.16 -3.64
N TYR A 130 -0.23 -16.92 -4.11
CA TYR A 130 -0.98 -15.85 -3.47
C TYR A 130 -1.76 -14.99 -4.46
N ALA A 131 -3.00 -14.66 -4.11
CA ALA A 131 -3.84 -13.74 -4.84
C ALA A 131 -4.46 -12.68 -3.92
N GLN A 132 -4.20 -11.40 -4.23
CA GLN A 132 -4.77 -10.26 -3.56
C GLN A 132 -5.71 -9.49 -4.49
N THR A 133 -6.89 -9.14 -4.00
CA THR A 133 -7.81 -8.22 -4.67
C THR A 133 -8.26 -7.15 -3.69
N GLN A 134 -8.04 -5.90 -4.03
CA GLN A 134 -8.50 -4.75 -3.25
C GLN A 134 -9.39 -3.88 -4.15
N ILE A 135 -10.64 -3.69 -3.74
CA ILE A 135 -11.62 -2.91 -4.47
C ILE A 135 -12.07 -1.76 -3.57
N PHE A 136 -11.84 -0.53 -4.04
CA PHE A 136 -12.23 0.70 -3.35
C PHE A 136 -13.32 1.40 -4.16
N ARG A 137 -14.47 1.63 -3.54
CA ARG A 137 -15.60 2.37 -4.09
C ARG A 137 -15.73 3.70 -3.37
N LEU A 138 -15.54 4.79 -4.09
CA LEU A 138 -15.42 6.13 -3.55
C LEU A 138 -16.55 7.03 -4.06
N LYS A 139 -17.10 7.87 -3.17
CA LYS A 139 -17.91 9.03 -3.57
C LYS A 139 -17.05 10.16 -4.14
N SER A 140 -17.62 11.15 -4.82
CA SER A 140 -16.85 12.26 -5.44
C SER A 140 -15.90 12.95 -4.47
N ARG A 141 -16.31 13.18 -3.22
CA ARG A 141 -15.49 13.92 -2.25
C ARG A 141 -14.65 13.03 -1.32
N ALA A 142 -14.68 11.71 -1.50
CA ALA A 142 -13.86 10.79 -0.72
C ALA A 142 -12.34 10.97 -0.99
N SER A 143 -11.49 10.56 -0.04
CA SER A 143 -10.04 10.54 -0.25
C SER A 143 -9.43 9.18 0.07
N LEU A 144 -8.39 8.81 -0.68
CA LEU A 144 -7.66 7.54 -0.55
C LEU A 144 -6.16 7.78 -0.68
N CYS A 145 -5.41 7.18 0.25
CA CYS A 145 -3.99 6.89 0.15
C CYS A 145 -3.81 5.38 0.26
N LEU A 146 -3.31 4.73 -0.79
CA LEU A 146 -3.14 3.27 -0.85
C LEU A 146 -1.72 2.95 -1.26
N LEU A 147 -0.99 2.22 -0.42
CA LEU A 147 0.27 1.58 -0.79
C LEU A 147 0.07 0.06 -0.87
N ASP A 148 0.34 -0.53 -2.03
CA ASP A 148 0.39 -1.97 -2.24
C ASP A 148 1.76 -2.36 -2.79
N TRP A 149 2.41 -3.34 -2.16
CA TRP A 149 3.79 -3.68 -2.44
C TRP A 149 4.16 -5.10 -1.98
N VAL A 150 5.08 -5.70 -2.72
CA VAL A 150 5.51 -7.10 -2.58
C VAL A 150 7.02 -7.20 -2.63
N THR A 151 7.59 -8.03 -1.75
CA THR A 151 9.02 -8.31 -1.69
C THR A 151 9.39 -9.57 -2.47
N GLN A 152 10.68 -9.73 -2.77
CA GLN A 152 11.25 -10.93 -3.41
C GLN A 152 11.20 -12.20 -2.54
N GLY A 153 10.69 -12.11 -1.31
CA GLY A 153 10.68 -13.17 -0.32
C GLY A 153 11.71 -12.95 0.79
N ARG A 154 12.27 -14.04 1.33
CA ARG A 154 13.26 -14.02 2.42
C ARG A 154 14.67 -13.98 1.86
N ALA A 155 15.15 -12.78 1.56
CA ALA A 155 16.52 -12.56 1.06
C ALA A 155 17.60 -13.20 1.96
N ALA A 156 17.43 -13.13 3.28
CA ALA A 156 18.33 -13.76 4.25
C ALA A 156 18.39 -15.30 4.18
N ARG A 157 17.43 -15.94 3.50
CA ARG A 157 17.40 -17.38 3.22
C ARG A 157 17.78 -17.71 1.77
N GLY A 158 18.24 -16.73 0.99
CA GLY A 158 18.55 -16.90 -0.43
C GLY A 158 17.34 -16.93 -1.36
N GLU A 159 16.14 -16.58 -0.87
CA GLU A 159 14.98 -16.45 -1.74
C GLU A 159 15.07 -15.19 -2.60
N ASN A 160 14.75 -15.34 -3.88
CA ASN A 160 14.74 -14.26 -4.85
C ASN A 160 13.63 -14.53 -5.87
N TRP A 161 12.45 -13.95 -5.62
CA TRP A 161 11.23 -14.19 -6.42
C TRP A 161 10.93 -15.69 -6.57
N SER A 162 11.22 -16.47 -5.52
CA SER A 162 11.16 -17.94 -5.52
C SER A 162 9.77 -18.50 -5.23
N PHE A 163 8.69 -17.74 -5.34
CA PHE A 163 7.33 -18.27 -5.21
C PHE A 163 6.83 -18.88 -6.54
N HIS A 164 5.70 -19.61 -6.51
CA HIS A 164 5.06 -20.08 -7.74
C HIS A 164 4.35 -18.93 -8.46
N LYS A 165 3.51 -18.21 -7.73
CA LYS A 165 2.71 -17.10 -8.27
C LYS A 165 2.30 -16.12 -7.18
N TRP A 166 2.44 -14.84 -7.47
CA TRP A 166 1.84 -13.74 -6.75
C TRP A 166 1.03 -12.89 -7.72
N SER A 167 -0.24 -12.64 -7.42
CA SER A 167 -1.09 -11.75 -8.21
C SER A 167 -1.76 -10.70 -7.33
N GLY A 168 -1.43 -9.44 -7.56
CA GLY A 168 -2.07 -8.28 -6.92
C GLY A 168 -3.01 -7.57 -7.89
N ARG A 169 -4.16 -7.15 -7.40
CA ARG A 169 -5.12 -6.34 -8.16
C ARG A 169 -5.73 -5.26 -7.27
N ASN A 170 -5.55 -4.01 -7.67
CA ASN A 170 -6.17 -2.84 -7.06
C ASN A 170 -7.16 -2.21 -8.03
N GLU A 171 -8.40 -2.00 -7.60
CA GLU A 171 -9.41 -1.31 -8.39
C GLU A 171 -10.00 -0.13 -7.63
N ILE A 172 -9.97 1.05 -8.24
CA ILE A 172 -10.52 2.28 -7.69
C ILE A 172 -11.74 2.67 -8.53
N TRP A 173 -12.91 2.75 -7.92
CA TRP A 173 -14.19 3.04 -8.54
C TRP A 173 -14.77 4.35 -8.00
N LEU A 174 -15.37 5.15 -8.89
CA LEU A 174 -16.18 6.31 -8.55
C LEU A 174 -17.67 5.94 -8.59
N CYS A 175 -18.37 6.16 -7.48
CA CYS A 175 -19.76 5.76 -7.26
C CYS A 175 -20.64 6.97 -6.88
N ASP A 176 -20.78 7.93 -7.80
CA ASP A 176 -21.22 9.30 -7.48
C ASP A 176 -22.72 9.48 -7.20
N GLN A 177 -23.59 8.53 -7.55
CA GLN A 177 -25.04 8.69 -7.33
C GLN A 177 -25.76 7.41 -6.84
N PRO A 178 -26.82 7.56 -6.02
CA PRO A 178 -27.70 6.44 -5.62
C PRO A 178 -28.59 5.92 -6.75
N ASP A 179 -28.98 6.79 -7.69
CA ASP A 179 -30.07 6.52 -8.65
C ASP A 179 -29.60 6.19 -10.09
N THR A 180 -28.31 6.33 -10.38
CA THR A 180 -27.73 5.85 -11.63
C THR A 180 -26.66 4.82 -11.32
N SER A 181 -26.90 3.57 -11.69
CA SER A 181 -26.04 2.40 -11.43
C SER A 181 -24.68 2.44 -12.14
N THR A 182 -24.25 3.59 -12.64
CA THR A 182 -23.01 3.71 -13.42
C THR A 182 -21.83 3.95 -12.48
N GLU A 183 -21.31 2.86 -11.90
CA GLU A 183 -19.98 2.86 -11.28
C GLU A 183 -18.92 3.08 -12.37
N ARG A 184 -17.98 3.99 -12.15
CA ARG A 184 -16.88 4.25 -13.11
C ARG A 184 -15.56 3.78 -12.54
N LEU A 185 -14.97 2.73 -13.12
CA LEU A 185 -13.61 2.28 -12.80
C LEU A 185 -12.60 3.36 -13.17
N LEU A 186 -11.94 4.00 -12.21
CA LEU A 186 -10.92 5.02 -12.42
C LEU A 186 -9.55 4.41 -12.74
N VAL A 187 -9.10 3.46 -11.92
CA VAL A 187 -7.78 2.81 -12.01
C VAL A 187 -7.96 1.32 -11.76
N ARG A 188 -7.32 0.49 -12.60
CA ARG A 188 -7.06 -0.92 -12.34
C ARG A 188 -5.57 -1.16 -12.45
N ASP A 189 -4.92 -1.40 -11.32
CA ASP A 189 -3.54 -1.89 -11.30
C ASP A 189 -3.58 -3.41 -11.11
N SER A 190 -2.96 -4.16 -12.03
CA SER A 190 -2.87 -5.61 -11.94
C SER A 190 -1.45 -6.05 -12.23
N ILE A 191 -0.83 -6.69 -11.24
CA ILE A 191 0.53 -7.18 -11.32
C ILE A 191 0.47 -8.69 -11.11
N ILE A 192 1.02 -9.45 -12.06
CA ILE A 192 1.09 -10.90 -12.00
C ILE A 192 2.56 -11.28 -12.11
N LEU A 193 3.11 -11.80 -11.01
CA LEU A 193 4.45 -12.35 -10.93
C LEU A 193 4.31 -13.87 -10.88
N SER A 194 4.79 -14.56 -11.89
CA SER A 194 4.66 -16.02 -11.97
C SER A 194 5.91 -16.65 -12.54
N ARG A 195 6.42 -17.67 -11.82
CA ARG A 195 7.57 -18.45 -12.24
C ARG A 195 7.32 -19.16 -13.57
N GLU A 196 6.11 -19.68 -13.79
CA GLU A 196 5.73 -20.41 -15.01
C GLU A 196 5.61 -19.48 -16.21
N VAL A 197 4.91 -18.35 -16.05
CA VAL A 197 4.78 -17.33 -17.11
C VAL A 197 6.14 -16.76 -17.48
N SER A 198 7.06 -16.66 -16.52
CA SER A 198 8.42 -16.21 -16.80
C SER A 198 9.17 -17.17 -17.72
N LYS A 199 9.10 -18.47 -17.40
CA LYS A 199 9.73 -19.53 -18.19
C LYS A 199 9.19 -19.60 -19.61
N SER A 200 7.89 -19.33 -19.83
CA SER A 200 7.31 -19.34 -21.18
C SER A 200 7.84 -18.21 -22.09
N VAL A 201 8.34 -17.12 -21.50
CA VAL A 201 9.01 -16.00 -22.21
C VAL A 201 10.54 -16.19 -22.26
N GLY A 202 11.06 -17.33 -21.79
CA GLY A 202 12.49 -17.65 -21.83
C GLY A 202 13.35 -16.86 -20.84
N ARG A 203 12.76 -16.27 -19.79
CA ARG A 203 13.48 -15.53 -18.74
C ARG A 203 13.14 -16.08 -17.37
N SER A 204 14.02 -15.95 -16.39
CA SER A 204 13.64 -16.19 -15.00
C SER A 204 12.88 -14.98 -14.44
N LEU A 205 12.05 -15.20 -13.42
CA LEU A 205 11.38 -14.10 -12.73
C LEU A 205 12.38 -13.09 -12.11
N PRO A 206 13.47 -13.54 -11.44
CA PRO A 206 14.55 -12.64 -11.01
C PRO A 206 15.15 -11.76 -12.11
N ASP A 207 15.40 -12.33 -13.30
CA ASP A 207 15.96 -11.57 -14.42
C ASP A 207 15.01 -10.47 -14.89
N MET A 208 13.70 -10.76 -14.91
CA MET A 208 12.69 -9.76 -15.26
C MET A 208 12.53 -8.67 -14.22
N MET A 209 12.72 -9.00 -12.94
CA MET A 209 12.66 -8.02 -11.85
C MET A 209 13.92 -7.15 -11.76
N GLY A 210 14.99 -7.44 -12.52
CA GLY A 210 16.11 -6.52 -12.70
C GLY A 210 16.86 -6.18 -11.40
N ASN A 211 17.14 -7.18 -10.56
CA ASN A 211 17.77 -7.05 -9.23
C ASN A 211 16.97 -6.21 -8.20
N LEU A 212 15.69 -5.92 -8.48
CA LEU A 212 14.82 -5.29 -7.50
C LEU A 212 14.34 -6.34 -6.49
N ALA A 213 14.44 -6.02 -5.21
CA ALA A 213 13.96 -6.84 -4.10
C ALA A 213 12.52 -6.51 -3.68
N ILE A 214 11.97 -5.41 -4.17
CA ILE A 214 10.61 -4.96 -3.87
C ILE A 214 10.00 -4.26 -5.09
N SER A 215 8.70 -4.42 -5.25
CA SER A 215 7.88 -3.70 -6.24
C SER A 215 6.65 -3.15 -5.53
N GLY A 216 6.34 -1.88 -5.75
CA GLY A 216 5.21 -1.21 -5.11
C GLY A 216 4.46 -0.24 -6.01
N THR A 217 3.19 -0.04 -5.68
CA THR A 217 2.27 0.94 -6.27
C THR A 217 1.65 1.77 -5.15
N LEU A 218 1.86 3.09 -5.17
CA LEU A 218 1.12 4.05 -4.37
C LEU A 218 0.03 4.67 -5.25
N ILE A 219 -1.22 4.67 -4.77
CA ILE A 219 -2.37 5.26 -5.44
C ILE A 219 -2.97 6.34 -4.53
N LEU A 220 -3.03 7.56 -5.04
CA LEU A 220 -3.55 8.72 -4.33
C LEU A 220 -4.77 9.27 -5.07
N ARG A 221 -5.82 9.62 -4.33
CA ARG A 221 -7.02 10.26 -4.87
C ARG A 221 -7.70 11.12 -3.82
N GLY A 222 -8.17 12.29 -4.23
CA GLY A 222 -9.07 13.14 -3.46
C GLY A 222 -8.33 14.25 -2.71
N THR A 223 -9.09 15.22 -2.22
CA THR A 223 -8.55 16.49 -1.72
C THR A 223 -7.62 16.33 -0.52
N LYS A 224 -7.78 15.27 0.29
CA LYS A 224 -6.89 15.04 1.46
C LYS A 224 -5.53 14.42 1.09
N THR A 225 -5.34 13.99 -0.17
CA THR A 225 -4.08 13.39 -0.66
C THR A 225 -3.58 14.06 -1.93
N GLU A 226 -4.24 15.13 -2.36
CA GLU A 226 -3.93 15.89 -3.58
C GLU A 226 -2.55 16.53 -3.51
N SER A 227 -2.22 17.20 -2.39
CA SER A 227 -0.92 17.83 -2.18
C SER A 227 0.24 16.83 -2.25
N LEU A 228 0.05 15.63 -1.68
CA LEU A 228 1.00 14.53 -1.81
C LEU A 228 1.14 14.06 -3.26
N GLY A 229 0.04 13.94 -3.99
CA GLY A 229 0.04 13.58 -5.41
C GLY A 229 0.85 14.58 -6.25
N GLU A 230 0.56 15.87 -6.09
CA GLU A 230 1.28 16.95 -6.78
C GLU A 230 2.76 17.00 -6.38
N PHE A 231 3.08 16.73 -5.13
CA PHE A 231 4.46 16.60 -4.68
C PHE A 231 5.22 15.50 -5.43
N PHE A 232 4.66 14.28 -5.52
CA PHE A 232 5.29 13.20 -6.30
C PHE A 232 5.45 13.56 -7.78
N MET A 233 4.44 14.20 -8.39
CA MET A 233 4.51 14.64 -9.78
C MET A 233 5.60 15.70 -9.99
N SER A 234 5.74 16.64 -9.06
CA SER A 234 6.77 17.68 -9.10
C SER A 234 8.19 17.11 -8.94
N GLU A 235 8.38 16.17 -8.01
CA GLU A 235 9.67 15.49 -7.80
C GLU A 235 10.03 14.59 -8.98
N PHE A 236 9.04 13.94 -9.60
CA PHE A 236 9.23 13.11 -10.78
C PHE A 236 9.65 13.96 -11.99
N ALA A 237 8.99 15.10 -12.21
CA ALA A 237 9.34 16.04 -13.27
C ALA A 237 10.74 16.64 -13.09
N ALA A 238 11.21 16.75 -11.85
CA ALA A 238 12.53 17.26 -11.50
C ALA A 238 13.66 16.20 -11.56
N LEU A 239 13.36 14.94 -11.89
CA LEU A 239 14.39 13.91 -11.99
C LEU A 239 15.41 14.25 -13.10
N PRO A 240 16.71 13.95 -12.89
CA PRO A 240 17.73 14.13 -13.92
C PRO A 240 17.36 13.34 -15.17
N ARG A 241 17.20 14.02 -16.31
CA ARG A 241 16.94 13.35 -17.59
C ARG A 241 18.17 12.57 -18.04
N ILE A 242 17.94 11.48 -18.77
CA ILE A 242 19.01 10.68 -19.39
C ILE A 242 19.90 11.61 -20.22
N GLY A 243 21.20 11.67 -19.87
CA GLY A 243 22.19 12.54 -20.52
C GLY A 243 22.53 13.85 -19.79
N ALA A 244 21.79 14.22 -18.74
CA ALA A 244 22.09 15.39 -17.89
C ALA A 244 23.22 15.08 -16.89
N ARG A 245 24.41 14.75 -17.41
CA ARG A 245 25.61 14.57 -16.59
C ARG A 245 26.08 15.95 -16.11
N ASP A 246 26.20 16.12 -14.80
CA ASP A 246 26.78 17.32 -14.22
C ASP A 246 28.32 17.25 -14.30
N PHE A 247 28.88 17.94 -15.29
CA PHE A 247 30.31 18.03 -15.59
C PHE A 247 31.07 19.04 -14.72
N ARG A 248 30.42 19.68 -13.73
CA ARG A 248 31.09 20.62 -12.81
C ARG A 248 32.10 19.91 -11.91
N SER A 249 33.19 20.61 -11.54
CA SER A 249 34.18 20.09 -10.60
C SER A 249 33.59 19.92 -9.19
N PRO A 250 34.17 19.06 -8.33
CA PRO A 250 33.71 18.88 -6.95
C PRO A 250 33.63 20.21 -6.16
N GLU A 251 34.58 21.11 -6.37
CA GLU A 251 34.65 22.42 -5.73
C GLU A 251 33.53 23.35 -6.22
N ALA A 252 33.22 23.31 -7.52
CA ALA A 252 32.12 24.09 -8.11
C ALA A 252 30.73 23.55 -7.70
N LYS A 253 30.62 22.25 -7.41
CA LYS A 253 29.42 21.64 -6.82
C LYS A 253 29.25 22.10 -5.37
N ALA A 254 30.31 22.01 -4.56
CA ALA A 254 30.30 22.43 -3.16
C ALA A 254 30.01 23.94 -2.98
N ALA A 255 30.51 24.80 -3.88
CA ALA A 255 30.21 26.23 -3.85
C ALA A 255 28.75 26.54 -4.23
N GLY A 256 28.16 25.80 -5.17
CA GLY A 256 26.75 25.92 -5.53
C GLY A 256 25.79 25.43 -4.44
N GLU A 257 26.22 24.46 -3.64
CA GLU A 257 25.42 23.88 -2.55
C GLU A 257 25.17 24.85 -1.38
N GLN A 258 26.03 25.86 -1.19
CA GLN A 258 25.90 26.85 -0.12
C GLN A 258 24.69 27.80 -0.29
N ASN A 259 24.17 27.94 -1.52
CA ASN A 259 23.05 28.83 -1.83
C ASN A 259 21.72 28.09 -2.06
N LEU A 260 21.67 26.78 -1.82
CA LEU A 260 20.48 25.98 -2.06
C LEU A 260 19.43 26.16 -0.96
N SER A 261 18.16 26.20 -1.37
CA SER A 261 17.04 26.12 -0.44
C SER A 261 17.04 24.80 0.33
N ASP A 262 16.36 24.77 1.48
CA ASP A 262 16.18 23.54 2.29
C ASP A 262 15.58 22.39 1.47
N HIS A 263 14.68 22.71 0.53
CA HIS A 263 14.05 21.73 -0.35
C HIS A 263 15.03 21.15 -1.36
N GLU A 264 15.85 22.00 -2.00
CA GLU A 264 16.85 21.54 -2.97
C GLU A 264 17.93 20.69 -2.31
N ARG A 265 18.38 21.09 -1.10
CA ARG A 265 19.32 20.28 -0.31
C ARG A 265 18.73 18.91 0.03
N TRP A 266 17.48 18.86 0.47
CA TRP A 266 16.78 17.60 0.71
C TRP A 266 16.67 16.76 -0.57
N ARG A 267 16.34 17.37 -1.71
CA ARG A 267 16.21 16.67 -3.00
C ARG A 267 17.54 16.06 -3.44
N LEU A 268 18.66 16.76 -3.31
CA LEU A 268 19.98 16.24 -3.64
C LEU A 268 20.35 15.03 -2.76
N GLN A 269 20.14 15.14 -1.44
CA GLN A 269 20.36 14.03 -0.51
C GLN A 269 19.47 12.82 -0.83
N ARG A 270 18.21 13.06 -1.19
CA ARG A 270 17.28 12.01 -1.63
C ARG A 270 17.78 11.33 -2.89
N LEU A 271 18.21 12.07 -3.92
CA LEU A 271 18.70 11.50 -5.19
C LEU A 271 19.96 10.65 -5.00
N GLU A 272 20.85 11.05 -4.09
CA GLU A 272 22.01 10.25 -3.72
C GLU A 272 21.58 8.92 -3.08
N LYS A 273 20.65 8.97 -2.12
CA LYS A 273 20.07 7.77 -1.51
C LYS A 273 19.33 6.89 -2.52
N GLU A 274 18.60 7.49 -3.46
CA GLU A 274 17.95 6.75 -4.55
C GLU A 274 18.97 5.98 -5.40
N THR A 275 20.09 6.61 -5.72
CA THR A 275 21.19 5.98 -6.48
C THR A 275 21.82 4.83 -5.69
N GLN A 276 22.12 5.04 -4.41
CA GLN A 276 22.72 4.03 -3.53
C GLN A 276 21.76 2.84 -3.31
N GLY A 277 20.49 3.12 -3.03
CA GLY A 277 19.43 2.12 -2.82
C GLY A 277 18.94 1.45 -4.11
N GLY A 278 19.38 1.92 -5.28
CA GLY A 278 18.91 1.47 -6.58
C GLY A 278 17.40 1.63 -6.73
N ILE A 279 16.87 2.77 -6.30
CA ILE A 279 15.46 3.11 -6.40
C ILE A 279 15.14 3.43 -7.85
N LEU A 280 14.11 2.78 -8.39
CA LEU A 280 13.51 3.09 -9.66
C LEU A 280 12.06 3.44 -9.42
N TRP A 281 11.59 4.58 -9.92
CA TRP A 281 10.21 4.98 -9.71
C TRP A 281 9.69 5.86 -10.84
N SER A 282 8.36 5.92 -10.94
CA SER A 282 7.64 6.75 -11.89
C SER A 282 6.33 7.24 -11.29
N ALA A 283 5.88 8.43 -11.68
CA ALA A 283 4.57 8.97 -11.29
C ALA A 283 3.77 9.40 -12.52
N ALA A 284 2.46 9.18 -12.49
CA ALA A 284 1.56 9.59 -13.55
C ALA A 284 0.16 9.94 -13.02
N HIS A 285 -0.48 10.91 -13.66
CA HIS A 285 -1.92 11.11 -13.52
C HIS A 285 -2.67 10.05 -14.32
N VAL A 286 -3.61 9.38 -13.66
CA VAL A 286 -4.55 8.44 -14.28
C VAL A 286 -5.96 8.87 -13.87
N ARG A 287 -6.61 9.61 -14.77
CA ARG A 287 -7.90 10.27 -14.48
C ARG A 287 -7.78 11.19 -13.27
N SER A 288 -8.58 10.99 -12.22
CA SER A 288 -8.54 11.75 -10.97
C SER A 288 -7.65 11.11 -9.90
N CYS A 289 -6.75 10.20 -10.28
CA CYS A 289 -5.80 9.56 -9.38
C CYS A 289 -4.36 9.92 -9.79
N VAL A 290 -3.46 9.95 -8.81
CA VAL A 290 -2.01 9.88 -9.04
C VAL A 290 -1.56 8.46 -8.72
N VAL A 291 -0.84 7.84 -9.64
CA VAL A 291 -0.28 6.50 -9.49
C VAL A 291 1.24 6.62 -9.53
N VAL A 292 1.89 6.15 -8.46
CA VAL A 292 3.34 6.09 -8.34
C VAL A 292 3.75 4.62 -8.29
N LYS A 293 4.60 4.19 -9.21
CA LYS A 293 5.21 2.86 -9.18
C LYS A 293 6.67 2.97 -8.79
N PHE A 294 7.15 2.04 -7.98
CA PHE A 294 8.54 2.01 -7.57
C PHE A 294 9.07 0.59 -7.33
N GLY A 295 10.38 0.48 -7.34
CA GLY A 295 11.11 -0.68 -6.85
C GLY A 295 12.48 -0.27 -6.32
N ALA A 296 13.08 -1.14 -5.52
CA ALA A 296 14.37 -0.90 -4.86
C ALA A 296 15.20 -2.18 -4.78
N LYS A 297 16.53 -2.06 -4.61
CA LYS A 297 17.43 -3.23 -4.44
C LYS A 297 17.27 -3.92 -3.09
N THR A 298 16.78 -3.22 -2.08
CA THR A 298 16.46 -3.77 -0.76
C THR A 298 15.09 -3.31 -0.30
N VAL A 299 14.47 -4.07 0.61
CA VAL A 299 13.17 -3.71 1.19
C VAL A 299 13.28 -2.42 1.99
N GLU A 300 14.38 -2.28 2.73
CA GLU A 300 14.70 -1.13 3.57
C GLU A 300 14.86 0.13 2.72
N ALA A 301 15.62 0.07 1.62
CA ALA A 301 15.78 1.22 0.73
C ALA A 301 14.44 1.70 0.15
N GLY A 302 13.56 0.76 -0.23
CA GLY A 302 12.22 1.08 -0.69
C GLY A 302 11.34 1.72 0.40
N ARG A 303 11.38 1.16 1.62
CA ARG A 303 10.66 1.69 2.80
C ARG A 303 11.13 3.10 3.16
N ASP A 304 12.44 3.28 3.30
CA ASP A 304 13.04 4.55 3.66
C ASP A 304 12.74 5.63 2.63
N TRP A 305 12.79 5.28 1.34
CA TRP A 305 12.49 6.20 0.25
C TRP A 305 11.02 6.66 0.28
N ILE A 306 10.06 5.74 0.29
CA ILE A 306 8.64 6.11 0.26
C ILE A 306 8.24 6.84 1.55
N GLY A 307 8.78 6.42 2.69
CA GLY A 307 8.59 7.08 3.98
C GLY A 307 9.13 8.51 3.98
N ALA A 308 10.36 8.72 3.49
CA ALA A 308 10.96 10.05 3.39
C ALA A 308 10.18 10.98 2.46
N MET A 309 9.65 10.47 1.35
CA MET A 309 8.81 11.25 0.42
C MET A 309 7.52 11.71 1.11
N ILE A 310 6.81 10.80 1.76
CA ILE A 310 5.52 11.11 2.42
C ILE A 310 5.72 12.03 3.63
N VAL A 311 6.75 11.78 4.44
CA VAL A 311 7.08 12.62 5.61
C VAL A 311 7.52 14.02 5.19
N LYS A 312 8.26 14.15 4.09
CA LYS A 312 8.71 15.47 3.59
C LYS A 312 7.53 16.35 3.19
N GLU A 313 6.51 15.78 2.56
CA GLU A 313 5.32 16.54 2.16
C GLU A 313 4.37 16.80 3.34
N GLY A 314 4.16 15.81 4.22
CA GLY A 314 3.55 15.99 5.54
C GLY A 314 2.02 15.86 5.62
N SER A 315 1.28 15.94 4.51
CA SER A 315 -0.19 15.94 4.53
C SER A 315 -0.79 14.66 5.12
N ILE A 316 -0.13 13.50 4.97
CA ILE A 316 -0.62 12.26 5.58
C ILE A 316 -0.57 12.34 7.10
N THR A 317 0.47 12.91 7.68
CA THR A 317 0.57 13.15 9.13
C THR A 317 -0.53 14.09 9.58
N ASP A 318 -0.78 15.18 8.85
CA ASP A 318 -1.82 16.15 9.21
C ASP A 318 -3.24 15.55 9.11
N GLN A 319 -3.49 14.75 8.07
CA GLN A 319 -4.82 14.22 7.78
C GLN A 319 -5.15 12.95 8.55
N PHE A 320 -4.15 12.09 8.83
CA PHE A 320 -4.33 10.75 9.38
C PHE A 320 -3.54 10.49 10.66
N GLY A 321 -2.57 11.33 11.00
CA GLY A 321 -1.77 11.26 12.21
C GLY A 321 -0.49 10.44 12.00
N ASP A 322 0.48 10.65 12.87
CA ASP A 322 1.80 9.98 12.82
C ASP A 322 1.72 8.44 12.76
N GLN A 323 0.73 7.86 13.42
CA GLN A 323 0.56 6.42 13.49
C GLN A 323 0.18 5.79 12.14
N ALA A 324 -0.37 6.58 11.20
CA ALA A 324 -0.66 6.10 9.85
C ALA A 324 0.62 5.74 9.07
N LEU A 325 1.76 6.32 9.44
CA LEU A 325 3.06 6.15 8.77
C LEU A 325 3.92 5.06 9.41
N MET A 326 3.43 4.32 10.41
CA MET A 326 4.29 3.48 11.22
C MET A 326 4.95 2.31 10.48
N CYS A 327 4.36 1.79 9.40
CA CYS A 327 4.96 0.76 8.55
C CYS A 327 6.05 1.31 7.60
N LEU A 328 6.17 2.64 7.52
CA LEU A 328 7.13 3.36 6.68
C LEU A 328 8.27 4.00 7.48
N ARG A 329 8.29 3.76 8.80
CA ARG A 329 9.34 4.21 9.73
C ARG A 329 10.33 3.10 10.02
#